data_AF-A0A0L8IHT0-F1
#
_entry.id   AF-A0A0L8IHT0-F1
#
_cell.length_a   1.000
_cell.length_b   1.000
_cell.length_c   1.000
_cell.angle_alpha   90.00
_cell.angle_beta   90.00
_cell.angle_gamma   90.00
#
_symmetry.space_group_name_H-M   'P 1'
#
loop_
_entity.id
_entity.type
_entity.pdbx_description
1 polymer ?
#
loop_
_entity_poly.entity_id
_entity_poly.type
_entity_poly.pdbx_seq_one_letter_code
_entity_poly.pdbx_strand_id
1 'polypeptide(L)'
;SQKHQKDEMVNDNQERSCCSCDSVTYKLIFKGLWSRRTHPKDFPTQTHLLHWSSVVGASHSTEYNIWQYGDFASRAVKYVCEYGSSNILETEMRKHSEKIRTVVKTPQMWGNVLGSHQALFSVNKDYQFLSLITMIGPSPDWLWLRTDMVAASDEEVCL
;
A
#
# COMPACT_ATOMS: atom_id res chain seq x y z
N SER A 1 41.86 41.50 -2.93
CA SER A 1 42.10 40.10 -2.58
C SER A 1 42.07 39.97 -1.07
N GLN A 2 41.14 39.28 -0.40
CA GLN A 2 40.19 38.23 -0.79
C GLN A 2 38.88 38.38 0.02
N LYS A 3 37.78 37.92 -0.58
CA LYS A 3 36.39 37.86 -0.08
C LYS A 3 36.31 36.96 1.17
N HIS A 4 35.66 37.37 2.26
CA HIS A 4 34.26 37.05 2.58
C HIS A 4 33.86 35.60 2.28
N GLN A 5 33.85 34.76 3.33
CA GLN A 5 33.18 33.46 3.33
C GLN A 5 32.43 33.37 4.66
N LYS A 6 31.13 33.69 4.61
CA LYS A 6 30.15 33.33 5.63
C LYS A 6 29.65 31.96 5.23
N ASP A 7 29.84 30.98 6.09
CA ASP A 7 29.22 29.67 5.97
C ASP A 7 27.72 29.83 6.23
N GLU A 8 26.93 29.86 5.15
CA GLU A 8 25.48 29.66 5.23
C GLU A 8 25.23 28.16 5.35
N MET A 9 24.72 27.76 6.52
CA MET A 9 24.13 26.45 6.76
C MET A 9 22.94 26.27 5.80
N VAL A 10 23.13 25.45 4.76
CA VAL A 10 22.04 24.98 3.91
C VAL A 10 21.12 24.14 4.77
N ASN A 11 19.89 24.63 4.94
CA ASN A 11 18.80 23.96 5.64
C ASN A 11 18.34 22.76 4.81
N ASP A 12 18.73 21.55 5.19
CA ASP A 12 18.40 20.26 4.56
C ASP A 12 16.94 19.82 4.78
N ASN A 13 16.00 20.77 4.79
CA ASN A 13 14.57 20.53 4.94
C ASN A 13 13.83 20.73 3.61
N GLN A 14 14.49 20.46 2.49
CA GLN A 14 13.80 20.38 1.22
C GLN A 14 13.22 18.97 1.10
N GLU A 15 11.98 18.82 1.60
CA GLU A 15 11.13 17.67 1.32
C GLU A 15 11.30 17.30 -0.16
N ARG A 16 11.75 16.07 -0.44
CA ARG A 16 11.96 15.58 -1.80
C ARG A 16 10.64 15.60 -2.57
N SER A 17 10.32 16.74 -3.17
CA SER A 17 9.10 16.93 -3.95
C SER A 17 9.26 16.19 -5.26
N CYS A 18 8.31 15.31 -5.60
CA CYS A 18 8.32 14.61 -6.88
C CYS A 18 8.41 15.62 -8.03
N CYS A 19 9.43 15.47 -8.88
CA CYS A 19 9.72 16.40 -9.97
C CYS A 19 9.07 15.97 -11.30
N SER A 20 8.24 14.92 -11.30
CA SER A 20 7.61 14.41 -12.51
C SER A 20 6.46 15.31 -12.98
N CYS A 21 6.36 15.53 -14.29
CA CYS A 21 5.26 16.28 -14.91
C CYS A 21 4.12 15.38 -15.39
N ASP A 22 4.40 14.08 -15.58
CA ASP A 22 3.49 13.15 -16.22
C ASP A 22 2.87 12.16 -15.22
N SER A 23 1.70 11.64 -15.59
CA SER A 23 1.07 10.54 -14.86
C SER A 23 1.44 9.20 -15.47
N VAL A 24 1.90 8.27 -14.64
CA VAL A 24 2.27 6.91 -15.06
C VAL A 24 1.27 5.91 -14.50
N THR A 25 0.94 4.89 -15.31
CA THR A 25 0.07 3.78 -14.89
C THR A 25 0.89 2.53 -14.68
N TYR A 26 0.82 1.97 -13.48
CA TYR A 26 1.50 0.76 -13.07
C TYR A 26 0.55 -0.42 -13.02
N LYS A 27 1.14 -1.61 -13.19
CA LYS A 27 0.46 -2.88 -13.02
C LYS A 27 0.94 -3.55 -11.74
N LEU A 28 0.09 -3.57 -10.73
CA LEU A 28 0.27 -4.34 -9.51
C LEU A 28 0.03 -5.82 -9.82
N ILE A 29 0.96 -6.68 -9.39
CA ILE A 29 0.78 -8.13 -9.40
C ILE A 29 0.91 -8.62 -7.96
N PHE A 30 -0.20 -9.07 -7.39
CA PHE A 30 -0.21 -9.75 -6.11
C PHE A 30 -0.02 -11.25 -6.35
N LYS A 31 0.96 -11.86 -5.68
CA LYS A 31 1.22 -13.31 -5.74
C LYS A 31 1.31 -13.86 -4.33
N GLY A 32 0.41 -14.78 -4.00
CA GLY A 32 0.44 -15.47 -2.73
C GLY A 32 1.58 -16.49 -2.68
N LEU A 33 2.38 -16.44 -1.61
CA LEU A 33 3.49 -17.38 -1.37
C LEU A 33 3.27 -18.23 -0.11
N TRP A 34 2.08 -18.15 0.49
CA TRP A 34 1.75 -18.86 1.71
C TRP A 34 1.41 -20.32 1.39
N SER A 35 2.23 -21.23 1.89
CA SER A 35 2.06 -22.67 1.74
C SER A 35 2.62 -23.39 2.95
N ARG A 36 2.23 -24.66 3.13
CA ARG A 36 2.82 -25.54 4.15
C ARG A 36 4.34 -25.69 4.02
N ARG A 37 4.90 -25.53 2.81
CA ARG A 37 6.36 -25.60 2.59
C ARG A 37 7.07 -24.36 3.07
N THR A 38 6.51 -23.17 2.78
CA THR A 38 7.12 -21.90 3.16
C THR A 38 6.87 -21.56 4.62
N HIS A 39 5.72 -21.97 5.17
CA HIS A 39 5.28 -21.67 6.54
C HIS A 39 4.72 -22.95 7.20
N PRO A 40 5.57 -23.91 7.59
CA PRO A 40 5.13 -25.23 8.05
C PRO A 40 4.51 -25.23 9.46
N LYS A 41 4.93 -24.30 10.32
CA LYS A 41 4.48 -24.23 11.71
C LYS A 41 3.02 -23.82 11.77
N ASP A 42 2.20 -24.63 12.48
CA ASP A 42 0.77 -24.39 12.71
C ASP A 42 -0.05 -24.09 11.45
N PHE A 43 0.40 -24.61 10.29
CA PHE A 43 -0.27 -24.37 9.02
C PHE A 43 -1.66 -25.03 9.04
N PRO A 44 -2.75 -24.30 8.73
CA PRO A 44 -4.09 -24.85 8.83
C PRO A 44 -4.26 -26.09 7.94
N THR A 45 -4.88 -27.13 8.50
CA THR A 45 -5.16 -28.38 7.79
C THR A 45 -6.39 -28.26 6.89
N GLN A 46 -7.31 -27.35 7.22
CA GLN A 46 -8.53 -27.06 6.47
C GLN A 46 -8.22 -26.11 5.32
N THR A 47 -7.70 -26.66 4.22
CA THR A 47 -7.22 -25.89 3.07
C THR A 47 -8.28 -25.02 2.41
N HIS A 48 -9.56 -25.41 2.51
CA HIS A 48 -10.69 -24.64 1.97
C HIS A 48 -10.95 -23.32 2.73
N LEU A 49 -10.49 -23.20 3.98
CA LEU A 49 -10.60 -21.96 4.76
C LEU A 49 -9.43 -21.01 4.53
N LEU A 50 -8.33 -21.50 3.94
CA LEU A 50 -7.18 -20.69 3.62
C LEU A 50 -7.57 -19.67 2.55
N HIS A 51 -7.40 -18.39 2.84
CA HIS A 51 -7.70 -17.36 1.88
C HIS A 51 -6.86 -16.10 2.05
N TRP A 52 -6.76 -15.34 0.96
CA TRP A 52 -6.41 -13.92 1.00
C TRP A 52 -7.69 -13.12 0.88
N SER A 53 -7.88 -12.14 1.76
CA SER A 53 -8.89 -11.12 1.50
C SER A 53 -8.50 -10.28 0.29
N SER A 54 -9.43 -9.47 -0.21
CA SER A 54 -9.17 -8.55 -1.31
C SER A 54 -7.95 -7.69 -0.97
N VAL A 55 -6.95 -7.67 -1.84
CA VAL A 55 -5.93 -6.61 -1.78
C VAL A 55 -6.65 -5.32 -2.11
N VAL A 56 -6.67 -4.41 -1.15
CA VAL A 56 -7.34 -3.12 -1.24
C VAL A 56 -6.36 -2.03 -0.84
N GLY A 57 -6.47 -0.87 -1.48
CA GLY A 57 -5.69 0.29 -1.13
C GLY A 57 -5.87 1.41 -2.14
N ALA A 58 -4.94 2.34 -2.17
CA ALA A 58 -5.03 3.49 -3.06
C ALA A 58 -3.67 4.12 -3.36
N SER A 59 -3.58 4.77 -4.52
CA SER A 59 -2.55 5.78 -4.76
C SER A 59 -3.00 7.13 -4.18
N HIS A 60 -2.15 7.77 -3.37
CA HIS A 60 -2.50 8.92 -2.55
C HIS A 60 -1.34 9.91 -2.34
N SER A 61 -1.66 11.09 -1.82
CA SER A 61 -0.70 12.12 -1.44
C SER A 61 -0.13 11.87 -0.03
N THR A 62 0.83 12.69 0.42
CA THR A 62 1.36 12.62 1.80
C THR A 62 0.32 12.90 2.88
N GLU A 63 -0.79 13.56 2.53
CA GLU A 63 -1.83 14.00 3.47
C GLU A 63 -2.87 12.92 3.82
N TYR A 64 -2.74 11.74 3.23
CA TYR A 64 -3.63 10.62 3.47
C TYR A 64 -2.80 9.37 3.75
N ASN A 65 -3.11 8.66 4.82
CA ASN A 65 -2.49 7.39 5.14
C ASN A 65 -3.61 6.40 5.44
N ILE A 66 -3.56 5.23 4.78
CA ILE A 66 -4.51 4.15 5.07
C ILE A 66 -4.22 3.57 6.46
N TRP A 67 -2.94 3.41 6.78
CA TRP A 67 -2.44 2.89 8.05
C TRP A 67 -0.97 3.26 8.22
N GLN A 68 -0.46 3.26 9.46
CA GLN A 68 0.94 3.54 9.78
C GLN A 68 1.41 2.67 10.96
N TYR A 69 2.69 2.28 10.97
CA TYR A 69 3.24 1.55 12.13
C TYR A 69 3.29 2.44 13.37
N GLY A 70 2.85 1.87 14.50
CA GLY A 70 2.80 2.55 15.79
C GLY A 70 1.47 3.27 16.05
N ASP A 71 0.65 3.46 15.02
CA ASP A 71 -0.66 4.10 15.15
C ASP A 71 -1.79 3.08 15.33
N PHE A 72 -2.90 3.56 15.88
CA PHE A 72 -4.12 2.77 16.02
C PHE A 72 -4.75 2.51 14.65
N ALA A 73 -5.12 1.25 14.39
CA ALA A 73 -5.86 0.88 13.20
C ALA A 73 -7.23 1.60 13.16
N SER A 74 -7.55 2.21 12.03
CA SER A 74 -8.88 2.78 11.81
C SER A 74 -9.94 1.68 11.85
N ARG A 75 -11.21 2.06 12.06
CA ARG A 75 -12.33 1.11 12.05
C ARG A 75 -12.38 0.33 10.73
N ALA A 76 -12.08 0.98 9.60
CA ALA A 76 -12.06 0.35 8.30
C ALA A 76 -10.93 -0.67 8.16
N VAL A 77 -9.72 -0.32 8.59
CA VAL A 77 -8.56 -1.22 8.58
C VAL A 77 -8.82 -2.44 9.46
N LYS A 78 -9.36 -2.22 10.67
CA LYS A 78 -9.77 -3.29 11.58
C LYS A 78 -10.75 -4.26 10.91
N TYR A 79 -11.74 -3.74 10.19
CA TYR A 79 -12.74 -4.57 9.52
C TYR A 79 -12.15 -5.43 8.39
N VAL A 80 -11.13 -4.93 7.70
CA VAL A 80 -10.37 -5.71 6.70
C VAL A 80 -9.57 -6.82 7.39
N CYS A 81 -8.94 -6.54 8.52
CA CYS A 81 -8.09 -7.49 9.24
C CYS A 81 -8.88 -8.58 9.99
N GLU A 82 -10.07 -8.26 10.50
CA GLU A 82 -10.89 -9.21 11.28
C GLU A 82 -11.86 -10.00 10.39
N TYR A 83 -12.42 -9.37 9.36
CA TYR A 83 -13.51 -9.96 8.57
C TYR A 83 -13.17 -10.14 7.08
N GLY A 84 -11.99 -9.70 6.63
CA GLY A 84 -11.60 -9.75 5.22
C GLY A 84 -12.44 -8.87 4.29
N SER A 85 -13.25 -7.95 4.82
CA SER A 85 -14.18 -7.13 4.06
C SER A 85 -13.66 -5.71 3.85
N SER A 86 -13.51 -5.29 2.59
CA SER A 86 -12.97 -3.99 2.19
C SER A 86 -14.01 -2.89 2.01
N ASN A 87 -15.29 -3.18 2.15
CA ASN A 87 -16.38 -2.25 1.80
C ASN A 87 -16.33 -0.92 2.58
N ILE A 88 -16.01 -1.00 3.87
CA ILE A 88 -15.91 0.19 4.74
C ILE A 88 -14.70 1.03 4.30
N LEU A 89 -13.57 0.38 4.05
CA LEU A 89 -12.34 1.05 3.63
C LEU A 89 -12.49 1.71 2.26
N GLU A 90 -13.15 1.05 1.31
CA GLU A 90 -13.48 1.64 0.01
C GLU A 90 -14.35 2.88 0.14
N THR A 91 -15.33 2.84 1.05
CA THR A 91 -16.20 3.99 1.31
C THR A 91 -15.41 5.14 1.93
N GLU A 92 -14.48 4.85 2.84
CA GLU A 92 -13.60 5.84 3.47
C GLU A 92 -12.65 6.48 2.46
N MET A 93 -12.03 5.69 1.58
CA MET A 93 -11.18 6.19 0.50
C MET A 93 -11.97 7.07 -0.47
N ARG A 94 -13.19 6.67 -0.85
CA ARG A 94 -14.04 7.49 -1.73
C ARG A 94 -14.43 8.82 -1.13
N LYS A 95 -14.50 8.93 0.21
CA LYS A 95 -14.77 10.19 0.90
C LYS A 95 -13.56 11.13 0.90
N HIS A 96 -12.35 10.61 0.78
CA HIS A 96 -11.09 11.35 0.69
C HIS A 96 -10.56 11.39 -0.75
N SER A 97 -11.46 11.47 -1.73
CA SER A 97 -11.11 11.44 -3.15
C SER A 97 -10.19 12.60 -3.58
N GLU A 98 -10.19 13.70 -2.83
CA GLU A 98 -9.31 14.84 -3.03
C GLU A 98 -7.85 14.55 -2.67
N LYS A 99 -7.60 13.48 -1.90
CA LYS A 99 -6.25 13.02 -1.51
C LYS A 99 -5.84 11.71 -2.19
N ILE A 100 -6.72 11.17 -3.04
CA ILE A 100 -6.56 9.83 -3.64
C ILE A 100 -6.73 9.92 -5.14
N ARG A 101 -5.78 9.34 -5.88
CA ARG A 101 -5.83 9.27 -7.34
C ARG A 101 -6.55 8.03 -7.85
N THR A 102 -6.21 6.85 -7.33
CA THR A 102 -6.77 5.59 -7.80
C THR A 102 -6.99 4.64 -6.64
N VAL A 103 -8.20 4.11 -6.52
CA VAL A 103 -8.51 3.03 -5.58
C VAL A 103 -8.17 1.70 -6.25
N VAL A 104 -7.35 0.89 -5.57
CA VAL A 104 -6.93 -0.44 -5.99
C VAL A 104 -7.76 -1.48 -5.25
N LYS A 105 -8.34 -2.42 -6.00
CA LYS A 105 -9.04 -3.57 -5.43
C LYS A 105 -8.84 -4.80 -6.29
N THR A 106 -8.60 -5.93 -5.65
CA THR A 106 -8.56 -7.24 -6.30
C THR A 106 -9.66 -8.16 -5.76
N PRO A 107 -10.05 -9.21 -6.50
CA PRO A 107 -10.90 -10.27 -5.97
C PRO A 107 -10.25 -10.98 -4.78
N GLN A 108 -11.08 -11.53 -3.89
CA GLN A 108 -10.61 -12.40 -2.80
C GLN A 108 -10.14 -13.75 -3.36
N MET A 109 -9.20 -14.38 -2.67
CA MET A 109 -8.64 -15.67 -3.09
C MET A 109 -8.95 -16.75 -2.06
N TRP A 110 -9.99 -17.54 -2.29
CA TRP A 110 -10.39 -18.62 -1.41
C TRP A 110 -9.83 -19.97 -1.89
N GLY A 111 -9.24 -20.74 -0.98
CA GLY A 111 -8.67 -22.08 -1.23
C GLY A 111 -7.40 -22.11 -2.08
N ASN A 112 -7.20 -21.12 -2.96
CA ASN A 112 -6.01 -20.98 -3.81
C ASN A 112 -5.10 -19.84 -3.34
N VAL A 113 -4.48 -20.00 -2.17
CA VAL A 113 -3.58 -18.99 -1.57
C VAL A 113 -2.24 -18.81 -2.30
N LEU A 114 -1.98 -19.61 -3.35
CA LEU A 114 -0.79 -19.51 -4.22
C LEU A 114 -1.06 -18.84 -5.57
N GLY A 115 -2.31 -18.45 -5.83
CA GLY A 115 -2.67 -17.76 -7.06
C GLY A 115 -2.08 -16.35 -7.15
N SER A 116 -2.45 -15.66 -8.22
CA SER A 116 -2.08 -14.26 -8.42
C SER A 116 -3.24 -13.44 -8.94
N HIS A 117 -3.32 -12.19 -8.49
CA HIS A 117 -4.23 -11.18 -9.04
C HIS A 117 -3.45 -9.98 -9.55
N GLN A 118 -4.09 -9.24 -10.43
CA GLN A 118 -3.52 -8.04 -11.02
C GLN A 118 -4.49 -6.88 -10.85
N ALA A 119 -3.95 -5.69 -10.67
CA ALA A 119 -4.70 -4.44 -10.68
C ALA A 119 -3.87 -3.34 -11.33
N LEU A 120 -4.54 -2.34 -11.88
CA LEU A 120 -3.89 -1.15 -12.44
C LEU A 120 -4.09 0.01 -11.49
N PHE A 121 -3.08 0.86 -11.37
CA PHE A 121 -3.18 2.12 -10.64
C PHE A 121 -2.33 3.20 -11.31
N SER A 122 -2.78 4.44 -11.20
CA SER A 122 -2.04 5.58 -11.73
C SER A 122 -1.49 6.43 -10.60
N VAL A 123 -0.30 6.98 -10.83
CA VAL A 123 0.39 7.92 -9.93
C VAL A 123 0.82 9.14 -10.71
N ASN A 124 1.03 10.24 -10.00
CA ASN A 124 1.55 11.49 -10.53
C ASN A 124 2.35 12.19 -9.43
N LYS A 125 2.80 13.42 -9.70
CA LYS A 125 3.50 14.27 -8.74
C LYS A 125 2.79 14.44 -7.39
N ASP A 126 1.48 14.66 -7.41
CA ASP A 126 0.71 14.96 -6.20
C ASP A 126 0.32 13.69 -5.42
N TYR A 127 0.14 12.57 -6.12
CA TYR A 127 -0.29 11.27 -5.60
C TYR A 127 0.75 10.19 -5.90
N GLN A 128 1.93 10.35 -5.31
CA GLN A 128 3.12 9.51 -5.57
C GLN A 128 3.21 8.26 -4.68
N PHE A 129 2.36 8.13 -3.66
CA PHE A 129 2.40 7.00 -2.72
C PHE A 129 1.36 5.97 -3.10
N LEU A 130 1.67 4.70 -2.90
CA LEU A 130 0.71 3.60 -2.94
C LEU A 130 0.73 2.89 -1.59
N SER A 131 -0.43 2.84 -0.93
CA SER A 131 -0.66 2.03 0.25
C SER A 131 -1.60 0.88 -0.07
N LEU A 132 -1.26 -0.34 0.36
CA LEU A 132 -2.08 -1.54 0.18
C LEU A 132 -2.25 -2.29 1.50
N ILE A 133 -3.34 -3.05 1.60
CA ILE A 133 -3.66 -3.93 2.71
C ILE A 133 -4.38 -5.18 2.21
N THR A 134 -4.05 -6.33 2.81
CA THR A 134 -4.75 -7.61 2.65
C THR A 134 -4.57 -8.43 3.92
N MET A 135 -5.59 -9.22 4.23
CA MET A 135 -5.66 -10.11 5.38
C MET A 135 -5.40 -11.54 4.92
N ILE A 136 -4.66 -12.28 5.74
CA ILE A 136 -4.50 -13.72 5.58
C ILE A 136 -5.49 -14.45 6.49
N GLY A 137 -6.27 -15.36 5.94
CA GLY A 137 -7.31 -16.10 6.67
C GLY A 137 -7.07 -17.61 6.65
N PRO A 138 -7.42 -18.33 7.73
CA PRO A 138 -7.99 -17.84 8.99
C PRO A 138 -6.90 -17.27 9.92
N SER A 139 -7.09 -16.04 10.42
CA SER A 139 -6.26 -15.45 11.48
C SER A 139 -7.12 -14.53 12.36
N PRO A 140 -6.72 -14.28 13.62
CA PRO A 140 -7.46 -13.34 14.48
C PRO A 140 -7.48 -11.92 13.91
N ASP A 141 -6.32 -11.44 13.45
CA ASP A 141 -6.10 -10.07 12.96
C ASP A 141 -4.80 -9.92 12.14
N TRP A 142 -4.23 -11.01 11.61
CA TRP A 142 -2.90 -10.94 11.00
C TRP A 142 -2.91 -10.25 9.63
N LEU A 143 -2.12 -9.17 9.55
CA LEU A 143 -1.80 -8.43 8.33
C LEU A 143 -0.54 -9.02 7.69
N TRP A 144 -0.53 -9.23 6.36
CA TRP A 144 0.66 -9.76 5.68
C TRP A 144 1.27 -8.87 4.61
N LEU A 145 0.52 -7.91 4.03
CA LEU A 145 1.15 -6.92 3.14
C LEU A 145 1.02 -5.50 3.66
N ARG A 146 2.21 -4.96 3.94
CA ARG A 146 2.55 -3.55 3.86
C ARG A 146 3.28 -3.31 2.56
N THR A 147 2.74 -2.43 1.74
CA THR A 147 3.56 -1.71 0.78
C THR A 147 3.18 -0.25 0.91
N ASP A 148 4.05 0.54 1.51
CA ASP A 148 4.08 1.98 1.29
C ASP A 148 5.14 2.15 0.20
N MET A 149 4.70 2.14 -1.05
CA MET A 149 5.59 2.26 -2.19
C MET A 149 5.61 3.71 -2.63
N VAL A 150 6.79 4.32 -2.70
CA VAL A 150 6.99 5.56 -3.47
C VAL A 150 7.07 5.13 -4.92
N ALA A 151 6.02 5.40 -5.69
CA ALA A 151 5.99 5.12 -7.12
C ALA A 151 6.59 6.34 -7.84
N ALA A 152 7.86 6.22 -8.27
CA ALA A 152 8.54 7.26 -9.02
C ALA A 152 8.21 7.14 -10.52
N SER A 153 7.65 8.20 -11.10
CA SER A 153 7.26 8.25 -12.51
C SER A 153 8.41 8.50 -13.50
N ASP A 154 9.67 8.54 -13.07
CA ASP A 154 10.87 8.36 -13.92
C ASP A 154 12.12 8.08 -13.05
N GLU A 155 13.21 7.62 -13.69
CA GLU A 155 14.39 6.91 -13.14
C GLU A 155 15.26 7.68 -12.13
N GLU A 156 14.96 8.94 -11.82
CA GLU A 156 15.62 9.69 -10.76
C GLU A 156 14.60 9.98 -9.66
N VAL A 157 14.71 9.22 -8.57
CA VAL A 157 14.41 9.76 -7.24
C VAL A 157 15.15 11.09 -7.17
N CYS A 158 14.44 12.22 -7.35
CA CYS A 158 15.02 13.55 -7.43
C CYS A 158 16.01 13.70 -6.25
N LEU A 159 17.31 13.78 -6.57
CA LEU A 159 18.43 13.83 -5.62
C LEU A 159 18.28 15.03 -4.68
#